data_AF-A0A834Z3D8-F1
#
_entry.id   AF-A0A834Z3D8-F1
#
_cell.length_a   1.000
_cell.length_b   1.000
_cell.length_c   1.000
_cell.angle_alpha   90.00
_cell.angle_beta   90.00
_cell.angle_gamma   90.00
#
_symmetry.space_group_name_H-M   'P 1'
#
loop_
_entity.id
_entity.type
_entity.pdbx_description
1 polymer ?
#
loop_
_entity_poly.entity_id
_entity_poly.type
_entity_poly.pdbx_seq_one_letter_code
_entity_poly.pdbx_strand_id
1 'polypeptide(L)'
;MHETFETVKVQVRFSIHHFIESKSIKVVYETIVVRTLPEKGCRRKATVTKPNTDDTITTSSTTTNLPSEFLAFTSPQLLPLGYNTNFDSDQIHPPVGHPCTLFPDYLHHYMSYKINGSCPDDELLAQKLLLKGCEPLPRRRCRPASPPKFVEPFPLPLSLWSTPSDNSVVWTAYSCKSYSCLINRNRNQKGFDDCKDCFDLDGREKTRWVIANSDGGLDFSIDEVLGKKKPGTVRIGLDIGGGSGTFAVRMRERNVTIVTTSMNLNGPFNSFIASRGVVPLYLSISQRLPFFDNTLDIVHSMHVLSNWIPTTLLHFSLFDIYRVLRPGGLFWLDHFFCVGEQLEEVYVPLIDSIGFNKVKWVVGRKLDRGPELREMYLSALLEKPLKRSW
;
A
#
# COMPACT_ATOMS: atom_id res chain seq x y z
N MET A 1 28.66 38.98 37.49
CA MET A 1 27.63 38.01 37.08
C MET A 1 27.69 37.93 35.56
N HIS A 2 28.55 37.05 35.06
CA HIS A 2 28.75 36.79 33.63
C HIS A 2 28.65 35.27 33.48
N GLU A 3 27.58 34.79 32.85
CA GLU A 3 27.48 33.40 32.41
C GLU A 3 28.06 33.32 30.99
N THR A 4 29.22 32.68 30.91
CA THR A 4 29.84 32.16 29.70
C THR A 4 29.14 30.85 29.29
N PHE A 5 28.61 30.79 28.07
CA PHE A 5 28.11 29.54 27.50
C PHE A 5 29.27 28.65 27.05
N GLU A 6 29.38 27.48 27.66
CA GLU A 6 30.36 26.45 27.37
C GLU A 6 29.94 25.66 26.11
N THR A 7 30.85 25.53 25.15
CA THR A 7 30.63 24.75 23.93
C THR A 7 31.00 23.29 24.19
N VAL A 8 30.01 22.42 24.37
CA VAL A 8 30.27 20.96 24.50
C VAL A 8 30.51 20.37 23.11
N LYS A 9 31.77 20.06 22.81
CA LYS A 9 32.15 19.15 21.70
C LYS A 9 31.80 17.72 22.12
N VAL A 10 30.85 17.08 21.44
CA VAL A 10 30.66 15.62 21.53
C VAL A 10 31.48 14.96 20.44
N GLN A 11 32.56 14.30 20.85
CA GLN A 11 33.42 13.47 20.02
C GLN A 11 32.85 12.05 20.00
N VAL A 12 32.31 11.60 18.86
CA VAL A 12 31.87 10.21 18.70
C VAL A 12 33.08 9.37 18.30
N ARG A 13 33.60 8.57 19.24
CA ARG A 13 34.57 7.49 18.97
C ARG A 13 33.83 6.27 18.41
N PHE A 14 34.25 5.79 17.25
CA PHE A 14 33.88 4.46 16.75
C PHE A 14 34.78 3.41 17.40
N SER A 15 34.19 2.36 17.97
CA SER A 15 34.90 1.13 18.31
C SER A 15 34.22 -0.02 17.59
N ILE A 16 34.93 -0.62 16.64
CA ILE A 16 34.49 -1.77 15.85
C ILE A 16 34.94 -3.02 16.61
N HIS A 17 33.98 -3.82 17.09
CA HIS A 17 34.23 -5.22 17.40
C HIS A 17 33.43 -6.09 16.44
N HIS A 18 34.18 -6.89 15.67
CA HIS A 18 33.68 -8.00 14.87
C HIS A 18 33.03 -9.03 15.81
N PHE A 19 31.78 -9.38 15.54
CA PHE A 19 31.21 -10.65 15.96
C PHE A 19 30.41 -11.22 14.79
N ILE A 20 30.88 -12.37 14.30
CA ILE A 20 30.20 -13.21 13.32
C ILE A 20 29.24 -14.08 14.12
N GLU A 21 27.92 -13.87 13.98
CA GLU A 21 26.93 -14.93 14.15
C GLU A 21 25.56 -14.53 13.58
N SER A 22 24.82 -15.54 13.15
CA SER A 22 23.68 -15.47 12.24
C SER A 22 22.44 -14.71 12.73
N LYS A 23 21.64 -14.25 11.75
CA LYS A 23 20.18 -13.95 11.75
C LYS A 23 19.69 -12.55 12.12
N SER A 24 18.72 -12.14 11.30
CA SER A 24 17.70 -11.08 11.48
C SER A 24 18.06 -9.72 10.87
N ILE A 25 17.44 -9.42 9.73
CA ILE A 25 17.38 -8.07 9.16
C ILE A 25 16.55 -7.21 10.12
N LYS A 26 17.22 -6.37 10.90
CA LYS A 26 16.57 -5.23 11.58
C LYS A 26 16.31 -4.15 10.54
N VAL A 27 15.04 -3.89 10.23
CA VAL A 27 14.65 -2.67 9.53
C VAL A 27 14.68 -1.54 10.57
N VAL A 28 15.67 -0.66 10.48
CA VAL A 28 15.75 0.56 11.28
C VAL A 28 15.04 1.67 10.50
N TYR A 29 13.95 2.20 11.04
CA TYR A 29 13.37 3.47 10.58
C TYR A 29 13.98 4.59 11.43
N GLU A 30 14.60 5.58 10.79
CA GLU A 30 14.99 6.82 11.46
C GLU A 30 13.77 7.75 11.58
N THR A 31 13.46 8.14 12.81
CA THR A 31 12.43 9.14 13.13
C THR A 31 13.01 10.54 12.87
N ILE A 32 12.51 11.24 11.85
CA ILE A 32 12.76 12.68 11.68
C ILE A 32 11.81 13.43 12.62
N VAL A 33 12.35 14.01 13.69
CA VAL A 33 11.62 14.93 14.56
C VAL A 33 11.69 16.34 13.96
N VAL A 34 10.61 16.79 13.31
CA VAL A 34 10.45 18.20 12.93
C VAL A 34 9.90 18.96 14.14
N ARG A 35 10.74 19.77 14.78
CA ARG A 35 10.28 20.73 15.81
C ARG A 35 9.76 22.00 15.14
N THR A 36 8.47 22.25 15.26
CA THR A 36 7.87 23.57 15.02
C THR A 36 8.25 24.53 16.15
N LEU A 37 8.88 25.65 15.82
CA LEU A 37 9.12 26.76 16.77
C LEU A 37 7.92 27.72 16.75
N PRO A 38 7.50 28.29 17.90
CA PRO A 38 6.38 29.22 17.96
C PRO A 38 6.80 30.63 17.52
N GLU A 39 5.97 31.27 16.70
CA GLU A 39 6.08 32.68 16.37
C GLU A 39 5.90 33.54 17.62
N LYS A 40 6.88 34.42 17.89
CA LYS A 40 6.72 35.56 18.80
C LYS A 40 6.94 36.85 18.02
N GLY A 41 5.92 37.70 18.03
CA GLY A 41 5.91 38.98 17.34
C GLY A 41 6.98 39.94 17.86
N CYS A 42 7.46 40.79 16.94
CA CYS A 42 8.19 42.00 17.29
C CYS A 42 7.88 43.10 16.26
N ARG A 43 7.19 44.15 16.72
CA ARG A 43 7.10 45.44 16.03
C ARG A 43 8.47 46.10 16.09
N ARG A 44 9.02 46.59 14.98
CA ARG A 44 9.90 47.77 14.96
C ARG A 44 9.92 48.45 13.58
N LYS A 45 10.14 49.75 13.68
CA LYS A 45 9.87 50.86 12.75
C LYS A 45 10.55 50.75 11.39
N ALA A 46 9.84 51.28 10.39
CA ALA A 46 10.34 51.57 9.05
C ALA A 46 11.42 52.66 9.07
N THR A 47 12.51 52.42 8.34
CA THR A 47 13.38 53.47 7.82
C THR A 47 13.69 53.13 6.36
N VAL A 48 13.45 54.12 5.50
CA VAL A 48 13.53 54.03 4.04
C VAL A 48 14.98 54.23 3.58
N THR A 49 15.50 53.30 2.78
CA THR A 49 16.68 53.52 1.95
C THR A 49 16.44 52.90 0.56
N LYS A 50 16.70 53.68 -0.49
CA LYS A 50 16.45 53.39 -1.92
C LYS A 50 17.45 52.38 -2.52
N PRO A 51 17.16 51.81 -3.72
CA PRO A 51 17.55 50.46 -4.10
C PRO A 51 18.91 50.40 -4.81
N ASN A 52 19.64 49.32 -4.57
CA ASN A 52 20.67 48.85 -5.52
C ASN A 52 20.10 47.67 -6.30
N THR A 53 20.10 47.86 -7.61
CA THR A 53 19.80 46.91 -8.68
C THR A 53 20.86 45.82 -8.73
N ASP A 54 20.48 44.58 -8.37
CA ASP A 54 20.75 43.33 -9.10
C ASP A 54 20.41 42.15 -8.17
N ASP A 55 19.13 41.79 -8.11
CA ASP A 55 18.73 40.48 -7.59
C ASP A 55 18.12 39.70 -8.74
N THR A 56 19.01 39.10 -9.52
CA THR A 56 18.67 37.91 -10.29
C THR A 56 18.28 36.88 -9.24
N ILE A 57 16.97 36.64 -9.06
CA ILE A 57 16.45 35.52 -8.28
C ILE A 57 16.95 34.26 -8.98
N THR A 58 18.12 33.82 -8.55
CA THR A 58 18.65 32.51 -8.90
C THR A 58 17.88 31.57 -7.99
N THR A 59 16.69 31.16 -8.43
CA THR A 59 16.12 29.88 -8.00
C THR A 59 17.19 28.84 -8.31
N SER A 60 17.91 28.41 -7.28
CA SER A 60 18.78 27.26 -7.34
C SER A 60 17.91 26.04 -7.58
N SER A 61 17.55 25.81 -8.85
CA SER A 61 17.19 24.49 -9.30
C SER A 61 18.41 23.63 -9.06
N THR A 62 18.42 22.93 -7.93
CA THR A 62 19.18 21.70 -7.82
C THR A 62 18.63 20.79 -8.91
N THR A 63 19.20 20.90 -10.11
CA THR A 63 19.06 19.92 -11.17
C THR A 63 19.71 18.66 -10.61
N THR A 64 18.94 17.92 -9.83
CA THR A 64 19.22 16.52 -9.55
C THR A 64 19.51 15.89 -10.89
N ASN A 65 20.64 15.21 -11.00
CA ASN A 65 21.04 14.50 -12.20
C ASN A 65 20.02 13.37 -12.42
N LEU A 66 18.91 13.67 -13.08
CA LEU A 66 17.80 12.75 -13.31
C LEU A 66 18.01 12.03 -14.67
N PRO A 67 17.52 10.79 -14.82
CA PRO A 67 17.70 10.03 -16.05
C PRO A 67 17.00 10.69 -17.24
N SER A 68 17.58 10.59 -18.44
CA SER A 68 16.99 11.18 -19.66
C SER A 68 15.59 10.65 -19.97
N GLU A 69 15.35 9.35 -19.82
CA GLU A 69 14.00 8.78 -20.02
C GLU A 69 13.00 9.24 -18.94
N PHE A 70 13.47 9.51 -17.72
CA PHE A 70 12.62 10.09 -16.68
C PHE A 70 12.18 11.50 -17.08
N LEU A 71 13.13 12.34 -17.45
CA LEU A 71 12.86 13.70 -17.92
C LEU A 71 11.94 13.67 -19.15
N ALA A 72 12.21 12.80 -20.12
CA ALA A 72 11.36 12.63 -21.30
C ALA A 72 9.91 12.27 -20.94
N PHE A 73 9.69 11.48 -19.89
CA PHE A 73 8.35 11.15 -19.39
C PHE A 73 7.71 12.30 -18.61
N THR A 74 8.44 12.95 -17.70
CA THR A 74 7.84 13.94 -16.77
C THR A 74 7.79 15.37 -17.33
N SER A 75 8.57 15.66 -18.37
CA SER A 75 8.58 16.98 -19.00
C SER A 75 7.24 17.28 -19.66
N PRO A 76 6.80 18.57 -19.66
CA PRO A 76 5.58 18.98 -20.34
C PRO A 76 5.62 18.60 -21.82
N GLN A 77 4.53 18.05 -22.34
CA GLN A 77 4.40 17.64 -23.74
C GLN A 77 3.39 18.54 -24.44
N LEU A 78 3.77 19.13 -25.58
CA LEU A 78 2.84 19.93 -26.38
C LEU A 78 1.68 19.07 -26.91
N LEU A 79 0.48 19.63 -26.84
CA LEU A 79 -0.72 19.01 -27.37
C LEU A 79 -0.71 19.12 -28.90
N PRO A 80 -1.03 18.05 -29.65
CA PRO A 80 -1.01 18.07 -31.12
C PRO A 80 -1.97 19.09 -31.75
N LEU A 81 -3.03 19.47 -31.03
CA LEU A 81 -4.07 20.39 -31.49
C LEU A 81 -3.98 21.78 -30.84
N GLY A 82 -2.87 22.09 -30.16
CA GLY A 82 -2.67 23.33 -29.43
C GLY A 82 -3.48 23.41 -28.14
N TYR A 83 -3.88 24.62 -27.76
CA TYR A 83 -4.51 24.91 -26.47
C TYR A 83 -5.80 24.11 -26.25
N ASN A 84 -5.94 23.55 -25.05
CA ASN A 84 -7.11 22.79 -24.62
C ASN A 84 -7.74 23.42 -23.37
N THR A 85 -9.03 23.76 -23.44
CA THR A 85 -9.76 24.40 -22.35
C THR A 85 -9.92 23.53 -21.10
N ASN A 86 -9.86 22.20 -21.21
CA ASN A 86 -9.93 21.32 -20.03
C ASN A 86 -8.61 21.30 -19.25
N PHE A 87 -7.49 21.55 -19.92
CA PHE A 87 -6.17 21.66 -19.29
C PHE A 87 -5.76 23.10 -18.97
N ASP A 88 -6.49 24.07 -19.54
CA ASP A 88 -6.11 25.49 -19.55
C ASP A 88 -4.66 25.69 -20.01
N SER A 89 -4.25 24.90 -21.01
CA SER A 89 -2.85 24.78 -21.44
C SER A 89 -2.76 24.19 -22.84
N ASP A 90 -1.68 24.49 -23.55
CA ASP A 90 -1.26 23.80 -24.77
C ASP A 90 -0.30 22.63 -24.49
N GLN A 91 -0.07 22.32 -23.21
CA GLN A 91 0.80 21.24 -22.74
C GLN A 91 0.08 20.28 -21.79
N ILE A 92 0.51 19.02 -21.78
CA ILE A 92 0.10 18.00 -20.81
C ILE A 92 1.28 17.61 -19.91
N HIS A 93 1.02 17.46 -18.62
CA HIS A 93 2.01 17.08 -17.60
C HIS A 93 1.75 15.66 -17.11
N PRO A 94 2.64 14.70 -17.40
CA PRO A 94 2.50 13.35 -16.88
C PRO A 94 2.77 13.29 -15.36
N PRO A 95 1.91 12.61 -14.57
CA PRO A 95 2.09 12.53 -13.13
C PRO A 95 3.20 11.55 -12.76
N VAL A 96 3.92 11.86 -11.69
CA VAL A 96 4.84 10.95 -11.00
C VAL A 96 4.78 11.21 -9.50
N GLY A 97 4.99 10.17 -8.69
CA GLY A 97 5.05 10.33 -7.23
C GLY A 97 6.12 11.34 -6.82
N HIS A 98 5.76 12.34 -6.02
CA HIS A 98 6.67 13.43 -5.61
C HIS A 98 7.97 12.92 -4.97
N PRO A 99 7.97 11.89 -4.08
CA PRO A 99 9.19 11.30 -3.54
C PRO A 99 10.12 10.63 -4.55
N CYS A 100 9.69 10.40 -5.80
CA CYS A 100 10.48 9.61 -6.75
C CYS A 100 11.87 10.21 -7.04
N THR A 101 11.97 11.54 -7.11
CA THR A 101 13.22 12.25 -7.39
C THR A 101 14.19 12.27 -6.21
N LEU A 102 13.75 11.85 -5.01
CA LEU A 102 14.61 11.69 -3.84
C LEU A 102 15.51 10.44 -3.94
N PHE A 103 15.30 9.61 -4.96
CA PHE A 103 15.98 8.32 -5.14
C PHE A 103 16.67 8.21 -6.51
N PRO A 104 17.60 9.14 -6.85
CA PRO A 104 18.17 9.24 -8.19
C PRO A 104 18.87 7.96 -8.66
N ASP A 105 19.59 7.25 -7.79
CA ASP A 105 20.28 6.01 -8.17
C ASP A 105 19.32 4.89 -8.54
N TYR A 106 18.24 4.72 -7.77
CA TYR A 106 17.18 3.76 -8.11
C TYR A 106 16.49 4.15 -9.41
N LEU A 107 16.28 5.45 -9.62
CA LEU A 107 15.64 5.98 -10.82
C LEU A 107 16.50 5.81 -12.06
N HIS A 108 17.83 6.01 -11.98
CA HIS A 108 18.78 5.74 -13.08
C HIS A 108 18.76 4.28 -13.49
N HIS A 109 18.81 3.36 -12.53
CA HIS A 109 18.68 1.94 -12.83
C HIS A 109 17.32 1.63 -13.45
N TYR A 110 16.23 2.17 -12.87
CA TYR A 110 14.88 1.90 -13.34
C TYR A 110 14.62 2.52 -14.73
N MET A 111 15.27 3.62 -15.09
CA MET A 111 15.04 4.29 -16.37
C MET A 111 16.09 3.94 -17.43
N SER A 112 17.00 3.00 -17.14
CA SER A 112 18.00 2.50 -18.08
C SER A 112 17.49 1.28 -18.84
N TYR A 113 17.02 1.51 -20.05
CA TYR A 113 16.55 0.47 -20.96
C TYR A 113 16.68 0.91 -22.42
N LYS A 114 16.65 -0.07 -23.33
CA LYS A 114 16.57 0.22 -24.77
C LYS A 114 15.14 0.59 -25.14
N ILE A 115 14.92 1.79 -25.68
CA ILE A 115 13.63 2.21 -26.24
C ILE A 115 13.19 1.20 -27.31
N ASN A 116 11.91 0.82 -27.30
CA ASN A 116 11.33 -0.23 -28.14
C ASN A 116 11.99 -1.62 -27.98
N GLY A 117 12.78 -1.82 -26.91
CA GLY A 117 13.40 -3.10 -26.56
C GLY A 117 12.61 -3.86 -25.48
N SER A 118 13.29 -4.79 -24.81
CA SER A 118 12.80 -5.44 -23.59
C SER A 118 13.12 -4.57 -22.38
N CYS A 119 12.20 -4.47 -21.43
CA CYS A 119 12.50 -3.94 -20.12
C CYS A 119 13.44 -4.88 -19.38
N PRO A 120 14.33 -4.36 -18.51
CA PRO A 120 15.07 -5.18 -17.57
C PRO A 120 14.11 -5.97 -16.66
N ASP A 121 14.57 -7.13 -16.21
CA ASP A 121 13.87 -7.91 -15.20
C ASP A 121 14.21 -7.36 -13.80
N ASP A 122 13.47 -6.34 -13.38
CA ASP A 122 13.77 -5.53 -12.21
C ASP A 122 12.54 -5.26 -11.31
N GLU A 123 11.65 -6.24 -11.22
CA GLU A 123 10.46 -6.21 -10.35
C GLU A 123 10.78 -5.79 -8.91
N LEU A 124 11.90 -6.27 -8.34
CA LEU A 124 12.31 -5.89 -6.98
C LEU A 124 12.67 -4.40 -6.86
N LEU A 125 13.24 -3.81 -7.92
CA LEU A 125 13.55 -2.39 -7.99
C LEU A 125 12.27 -1.56 -8.15
N ALA A 126 11.37 -1.98 -9.05
CA ALA A 126 10.06 -1.37 -9.24
C ALA A 126 9.27 -1.32 -7.92
N GLN A 127 9.21 -2.46 -7.21
CA GLN A 127 8.58 -2.56 -5.90
C GLN A 127 9.19 -1.63 -4.86
N LYS A 128 10.52 -1.53 -4.81
CA LYS A 128 11.22 -0.62 -3.89
C LYS A 128 10.89 0.84 -4.17
N LEU A 129 10.80 1.24 -5.44
CA LEU A 129 10.41 2.60 -5.83
C LEU A 129 8.96 2.90 -5.43
N LEU A 130 8.04 1.97 -5.70
CA LEU A 130 6.63 2.08 -5.27
C LEU A 130 6.52 2.30 -3.75
N LEU A 131 7.14 1.41 -2.96
CA LEU A 131 7.15 1.49 -1.48
C LEU A 131 7.87 2.73 -0.93
N LYS A 132 8.66 3.42 -1.74
CA LYS A 132 9.33 4.68 -1.42
C LYS A 132 8.51 5.91 -1.82
N GLY A 133 7.29 5.72 -2.32
CA GLY A 133 6.39 6.80 -2.71
C GLY A 133 6.55 7.26 -4.16
N CYS A 134 7.28 6.52 -5.01
CA CYS A 134 7.28 6.75 -6.46
C CYS A 134 6.04 6.11 -7.10
N GLU A 135 4.85 6.50 -6.64
CA GLU A 135 3.57 6.01 -7.17
C GLU A 135 2.76 7.17 -7.79
N PRO A 136 2.30 7.06 -9.06
CA PRO A 136 2.60 5.97 -9.99
C PRO A 136 4.09 5.96 -10.40
N LEU A 137 4.61 4.78 -10.76
CA LEU A 137 5.94 4.64 -11.34
C LEU A 137 6.01 5.41 -12.68
N PRO A 138 7.19 5.97 -13.03
CA PRO A 138 7.38 6.57 -14.34
C PRO A 138 7.19 5.54 -15.44
N ARG A 139 6.46 5.89 -16.50
CA ARG A 139 6.20 4.96 -17.60
C ARG A 139 7.48 4.71 -18.39
N ARG A 140 7.68 3.46 -18.80
CA ARG A 140 8.80 3.07 -19.65
C ARG A 140 8.38 2.85 -21.10
N ARG A 141 9.29 3.13 -22.04
CA ARG A 141 9.12 2.85 -23.48
C ARG A 141 9.79 1.52 -23.89
N CYS A 142 9.60 0.48 -23.09
CA CYS A 142 10.08 -0.88 -23.35
C CYS A 142 8.94 -1.89 -23.16
N ARG A 143 9.10 -3.12 -23.67
CA ARG A 143 8.13 -4.20 -23.49
C ARG A 143 8.47 -4.97 -22.20
N PRO A 144 7.51 -5.19 -21.28
CA PRO A 144 7.79 -5.89 -20.03
C PRO A 144 8.31 -7.31 -20.28
N ALA A 145 9.20 -7.77 -19.39
CA ALA A 145 9.70 -9.13 -19.44
C ALA A 145 8.53 -10.11 -19.31
N SER A 146 8.49 -11.11 -20.19
CA SER A 146 7.46 -12.16 -20.20
C SER A 146 8.10 -13.51 -19.87
N PRO A 147 7.39 -14.43 -19.20
CA PRO A 147 7.89 -15.78 -18.98
C PRO A 147 8.21 -16.46 -20.32
N PRO A 148 9.38 -17.13 -20.47
CA PRO A 148 9.83 -17.65 -21.76
C PRO A 148 8.97 -18.81 -22.29
N LYS A 149 8.24 -19.49 -21.41
CA LYS A 149 7.38 -20.64 -21.73
C LYS A 149 5.94 -20.42 -21.27
N PHE A 150 5.45 -19.19 -21.40
CA PHE A 150 4.12 -18.81 -20.92
C PHE A 150 3.04 -19.79 -21.39
N VAL A 151 2.15 -20.15 -20.46
CA VAL A 151 1.02 -21.06 -20.70
C VAL A 151 -0.25 -20.27 -20.46
N GLU A 152 -1.22 -20.41 -21.34
CA GLU A 152 -2.53 -19.78 -21.18
C GLU A 152 -3.18 -20.21 -19.85
N PRO A 153 -3.86 -19.29 -19.15
CA PRO A 153 -4.49 -19.59 -17.87
C PRO A 153 -5.67 -20.57 -18.05
N PHE A 154 -6.01 -21.30 -16.97
CA PHE A 154 -7.18 -22.16 -16.98
C PHE A 154 -8.47 -21.34 -17.25
N PRO A 155 -9.43 -21.90 -18.02
CA PRO A 155 -10.71 -21.23 -18.23
C PRO A 155 -11.51 -21.15 -16.93
N LEU A 156 -12.46 -20.21 -16.88
CA LEU A 156 -13.43 -20.17 -15.80
C LEU A 156 -14.43 -21.34 -15.92
N PRO A 157 -14.89 -21.93 -14.79
CA PRO A 157 -14.57 -21.56 -13.40
C PRO A 157 -13.31 -22.25 -12.84
N LEU A 158 -12.62 -23.10 -13.61
CA LEU A 158 -11.49 -23.92 -13.13
C LEU A 158 -10.35 -23.07 -12.54
N SER A 159 -10.03 -21.93 -13.14
CA SER A 159 -9.00 -21.01 -12.65
C SER A 159 -9.25 -20.45 -11.25
N LEU A 160 -10.50 -20.42 -10.76
CA LEU A 160 -10.82 -19.83 -9.46
C LEU A 160 -10.13 -20.56 -8.29
N TRP A 161 -9.94 -21.87 -8.43
CA TRP A 161 -9.43 -22.77 -7.38
C TRP A 161 -8.31 -23.69 -7.86
N SER A 162 -7.62 -23.32 -8.95
CA SER A 162 -6.48 -24.07 -9.47
C SER A 162 -5.19 -23.27 -9.33
N THR A 163 -4.12 -23.93 -8.90
CA THR A 163 -2.77 -23.36 -8.94
C THR A 163 -2.32 -23.27 -10.41
N PRO A 164 -1.92 -22.09 -10.92
CA PRO A 164 -1.49 -21.93 -12.30
C PRO A 164 -0.12 -22.60 -12.55
N SER A 165 0.26 -22.71 -13.82
CA SER A 165 1.57 -23.25 -14.20
C SER A 165 2.72 -22.39 -13.65
N ASP A 166 3.81 -23.02 -13.21
CA ASP A 166 5.04 -22.30 -12.85
C ASP A 166 5.57 -21.43 -14.00
N ASN A 167 5.22 -21.71 -15.26
CA ASN A 167 5.62 -20.89 -16.40
C ASN A 167 4.79 -19.61 -16.58
N SER A 168 3.82 -19.32 -15.70
CA SER A 168 3.00 -18.10 -15.75
C SER A 168 3.68 -16.86 -15.14
N VAL A 169 4.85 -17.03 -14.50
CA VAL A 169 5.55 -15.99 -13.73
C VAL A 169 7.03 -15.95 -14.06
N VAL A 170 7.63 -14.75 -14.01
CA VAL A 170 9.09 -14.56 -13.97
C VAL A 170 9.55 -14.64 -12.51
N TRP A 171 10.30 -15.68 -12.16
CA TRP A 171 10.60 -16.02 -10.75
C TRP A 171 11.83 -15.34 -10.15
N THR A 172 12.60 -14.59 -10.93
CA THR A 172 13.90 -14.02 -10.53
C THR A 172 13.81 -13.18 -9.25
N ALA A 173 12.75 -12.39 -9.11
CA ALA A 173 12.52 -11.49 -7.97
C ALA A 173 12.10 -12.18 -6.66
N TYR A 174 11.75 -13.48 -6.68
CA TYR A 174 11.17 -14.17 -5.51
C TYR A 174 12.11 -15.24 -4.97
N SER A 175 12.05 -15.50 -3.66
CA SER A 175 12.87 -16.56 -3.05
C SER A 175 12.43 -17.96 -3.51
N CYS A 176 11.12 -18.18 -3.62
CA CYS A 176 10.56 -19.38 -4.23
C CYS A 176 10.65 -19.32 -5.76
N LYS A 177 10.87 -20.47 -6.39
CA LYS A 177 10.99 -20.62 -7.87
C LYS A 177 9.88 -21.48 -8.49
N SER A 178 8.85 -21.78 -7.71
CA SER A 178 7.65 -22.53 -8.11
C SER A 178 6.50 -22.23 -7.15
N TYR A 179 5.27 -22.48 -7.59
CA TYR A 179 4.10 -22.45 -6.72
C TYR A 179 4.14 -23.55 -5.67
N SER A 180 4.71 -24.72 -5.98
CA SER A 180 4.90 -25.78 -4.99
C SER A 180 5.78 -25.34 -3.81
N CYS A 181 6.78 -24.49 -4.05
CA CYS A 181 7.57 -23.87 -2.98
C CYS A 181 6.72 -22.91 -2.14
N LEU A 182 5.91 -22.07 -2.79
CA LEU A 182 5.04 -21.10 -2.10
C LEU A 182 3.96 -21.78 -1.25
N ILE A 183 3.32 -22.83 -1.78
CA ILE A 183 2.31 -23.64 -1.08
C ILE A 183 2.91 -24.27 0.19
N ASN A 184 4.14 -24.78 0.11
CA ASN A 184 4.82 -25.43 1.24
C ASN A 184 5.63 -24.45 2.11
N ARG A 185 5.54 -23.14 1.87
CA ARG A 185 6.36 -22.14 2.57
C ARG A 185 6.14 -22.15 4.08
N ASN A 186 4.89 -22.30 4.53
CA ASN A 186 4.56 -22.35 5.96
C ASN A 186 5.23 -23.52 6.71
N ARG A 187 5.51 -24.64 6.03
CA ARG A 187 6.17 -25.84 6.56
C ARG A 187 7.68 -25.71 6.55
N ASN A 188 8.21 -25.08 5.51
CA ASN A 188 9.64 -25.16 5.18
C ASN A 188 10.45 -23.92 5.60
N GLN A 189 9.81 -22.76 5.80
CA GLN A 189 10.51 -21.51 6.10
C GLN A 189 10.25 -21.04 7.53
N LYS A 190 11.34 -20.81 8.27
CA LYS A 190 11.33 -20.15 9.58
C LYS A 190 11.51 -18.64 9.36
N GLY A 191 10.48 -17.85 9.65
CA GLY A 191 10.46 -16.39 9.43
C GLY A 191 9.07 -15.81 9.64
N PHE A 192 8.85 -14.52 9.39
CA PHE A 192 7.52 -13.92 9.28
C PHE A 192 7.35 -13.49 7.82
N ASP A 193 6.35 -14.04 7.14
CA ASP A 193 5.82 -13.49 5.89
C ASP A 193 4.34 -13.22 6.16
N ASP A 194 3.85 -12.08 5.67
CA ASP A 194 2.46 -11.64 5.91
C ASP A 194 1.41 -12.64 5.40
N CYS A 195 1.80 -13.51 4.46
CA CYS A 195 0.91 -14.42 3.75
C CYS A 195 1.60 -15.76 3.45
N LYS A 196 2.00 -16.49 4.50
CA LYS A 196 2.80 -17.72 4.37
C LYS A 196 2.11 -18.88 3.66
N ASP A 197 0.81 -19.01 3.85
CA ASP A 197 0.00 -20.16 3.43
C ASP A 197 -1.08 -19.80 2.41
N CYS A 198 -1.18 -18.53 1.98
CA CYS A 198 -2.28 -18.12 1.10
C CYS A 198 -2.19 -18.66 -0.34
N PHE A 199 -1.08 -19.29 -0.74
CA PHE A 199 -1.00 -19.98 -2.03
C PHE A 199 -1.56 -21.41 -1.97
N ASP A 200 -1.78 -21.95 -0.76
CA ASP A 200 -2.38 -23.27 -0.56
C ASP A 200 -3.92 -23.19 -0.67
N LEU A 201 -4.41 -23.32 -1.91
CA LEU A 201 -5.83 -23.24 -2.23
C LEU A 201 -6.66 -24.40 -1.65
N ASP A 202 -6.03 -25.55 -1.40
CA ASP A 202 -6.67 -26.73 -0.82
C ASP A 202 -6.61 -26.75 0.72
N GLY A 203 -5.69 -25.97 1.30
CA GLY A 203 -5.52 -25.77 2.73
C GLY A 203 -6.40 -24.65 3.30
N ARG A 204 -5.78 -23.69 4.00
CA ARG A 204 -6.49 -22.62 4.73
C ARG A 204 -7.45 -21.83 3.83
N GLU A 205 -7.04 -21.49 2.61
CA GLU A 205 -7.84 -20.68 1.69
C GLU A 205 -9.18 -21.34 1.30
N LYS A 206 -9.25 -22.68 1.33
CA LYS A 206 -10.45 -23.44 0.99
C LYS A 206 -11.64 -23.17 1.90
N THR A 207 -11.43 -22.68 3.11
CA THR A 207 -12.52 -22.44 4.08
C THR A 207 -12.65 -20.97 4.50
N ARG A 208 -11.69 -20.11 4.12
CA ARG A 208 -11.72 -18.68 4.48
C ARG A 208 -13.02 -17.99 4.08
N TRP A 209 -13.60 -17.27 5.04
CA TRP A 209 -14.84 -16.50 4.95
C TRP A 209 -16.11 -17.28 4.59
N VAL A 210 -16.06 -18.62 4.56
CA VAL A 210 -17.24 -19.47 4.33
C VAL A 210 -17.90 -19.85 5.64
N ILE A 211 -17.11 -20.35 6.59
CA ILE A 211 -17.57 -20.78 7.90
C ILE A 211 -17.14 -19.72 8.90
N ALA A 212 -18.08 -19.16 9.66
CA ALA A 212 -17.74 -18.38 10.84
C ALA A 212 -17.14 -19.37 11.86
N ASN A 213 -15.82 -19.34 12.05
CA ASN A 213 -15.22 -20.21 13.06
C ASN A 213 -15.66 -19.75 14.45
N SER A 214 -15.76 -20.72 15.37
CA SER A 214 -16.13 -20.52 16.77
C SER A 214 -15.06 -19.80 17.60
N ASP A 215 -13.99 -19.27 16.99
CA ASP A 215 -12.87 -18.66 17.71
C ASP A 215 -13.19 -17.20 18.07
N GLY A 216 -13.89 -17.03 19.20
CA GLY A 216 -14.20 -15.72 19.78
C GLY A 216 -15.12 -14.81 18.95
N GLY A 217 -15.62 -15.28 17.80
CA GLY A 217 -16.52 -14.52 16.93
C GLY A 217 -15.84 -13.49 16.02
N LEU A 218 -14.51 -13.52 15.90
CA LEU A 218 -13.74 -12.60 15.06
C LEU A 218 -13.90 -12.87 13.55
N ASP A 219 -14.19 -14.13 13.18
CA ASP A 219 -14.37 -14.55 11.79
C ASP A 219 -15.80 -14.27 11.30
N PHE A 220 -15.98 -13.24 10.49
CA PHE A 220 -17.26 -13.00 9.82
C PHE A 220 -17.30 -13.77 8.50
N SER A 221 -18.42 -14.44 8.22
CA SER A 221 -18.60 -15.07 6.90
C SER A 221 -19.09 -14.04 5.89
N ILE A 222 -18.77 -14.26 4.61
CA ILE A 222 -19.29 -13.40 3.53
C ILE A 222 -20.82 -13.40 3.54
N ASP A 223 -21.46 -14.55 3.77
CA ASP A 223 -22.93 -14.62 3.81
C ASP A 223 -23.52 -13.83 4.98
N GLU A 224 -22.86 -13.82 6.14
CA GLU A 224 -23.25 -12.98 7.27
C GLU A 224 -23.17 -11.48 6.90
N VAL A 225 -22.06 -11.06 6.30
CA VAL A 225 -21.80 -9.66 5.94
C VAL A 225 -22.77 -9.19 4.85
N LEU A 226 -22.92 -9.96 3.78
CA LEU A 226 -23.86 -9.64 2.70
C LEU A 226 -25.31 -9.64 3.19
N GLY A 227 -25.64 -10.51 4.15
CA GLY A 227 -26.96 -10.58 4.78
C GLY A 227 -27.35 -9.33 5.59
N LYS A 228 -26.41 -8.42 5.88
CA LYS A 228 -26.72 -7.10 6.49
C LYS A 228 -27.34 -6.13 5.49
N LYS A 229 -27.30 -6.44 4.19
CA LYS A 229 -27.86 -5.61 3.13
C LYS A 229 -28.97 -6.37 2.42
N LYS A 230 -29.78 -5.63 1.65
CA LYS A 230 -30.76 -6.27 0.78
C LYS A 230 -30.02 -7.14 -0.25
N PRO A 231 -30.49 -8.35 -0.55
CA PRO A 231 -29.86 -9.23 -1.54
C PRO A 231 -29.62 -8.49 -2.87
N GLY A 232 -28.43 -8.66 -3.45
CA GLY A 232 -28.04 -8.04 -4.72
C GLY A 232 -27.66 -6.56 -4.67
N THR A 233 -27.67 -5.91 -3.50
CA THR A 233 -27.28 -4.49 -3.39
C THR A 233 -25.79 -4.25 -3.24
N VAL A 234 -25.04 -5.24 -2.74
CA VAL A 234 -23.57 -5.23 -2.74
C VAL A 234 -23.10 -5.86 -4.04
N ARG A 235 -22.43 -5.10 -4.91
CA ARG A 235 -22.15 -5.50 -6.30
C ARG A 235 -20.71 -5.27 -6.71
N ILE A 236 -20.11 -4.19 -6.21
CA ILE A 236 -18.72 -3.83 -6.51
C ILE A 236 -17.97 -3.45 -5.24
N GLY A 237 -16.72 -3.85 -5.13
CA GLY A 237 -15.92 -3.56 -3.97
C GLY A 237 -14.42 -3.59 -4.19
N LEU A 238 -13.71 -3.30 -3.12
CA LEU A 238 -12.26 -3.28 -3.04
C LEU A 238 -11.80 -4.20 -1.91
N ASP A 239 -10.75 -4.95 -2.16
CA ASP A 239 -10.06 -5.76 -1.16
C ASP A 239 -8.63 -5.27 -1.00
N ILE A 240 -8.36 -4.61 0.12
CA ILE A 240 -7.06 -4.00 0.42
C ILE A 240 -6.14 -5.08 0.98
N GLY A 241 -5.12 -5.45 0.20
CA GLY A 241 -4.16 -6.46 0.61
C GLY A 241 -4.69 -7.88 0.55
N GLY A 242 -5.45 -8.22 -0.49
CA GLY A 242 -6.17 -9.51 -0.59
C GLY A 242 -5.31 -10.76 -0.78
N GLY A 243 -4.00 -10.69 -0.55
CA GLY A 243 -3.07 -11.82 -0.68
C GLY A 243 -3.14 -12.46 -2.06
N SER A 244 -3.61 -13.72 -2.10
CA SER A 244 -3.77 -14.52 -3.33
C SER A 244 -5.13 -14.36 -4.03
N GLY A 245 -5.97 -13.41 -3.59
CA GLY A 245 -7.25 -13.04 -4.22
C GLY A 245 -8.45 -13.92 -3.83
N THR A 246 -8.34 -14.70 -2.75
CA THR A 246 -9.42 -15.62 -2.34
C THR A 246 -10.71 -14.88 -1.96
N PHE A 247 -10.63 -13.75 -1.27
CA PHE A 247 -11.83 -12.95 -0.95
C PHE A 247 -12.54 -12.51 -2.25
N ALA A 248 -11.80 -12.00 -3.23
CA ALA A 248 -12.35 -11.64 -4.54
C ALA A 248 -13.00 -12.83 -5.26
N VAL A 249 -12.40 -14.01 -5.22
CA VAL A 249 -12.99 -15.24 -5.79
C VAL A 249 -14.30 -15.60 -5.09
N ARG A 250 -14.35 -15.58 -3.75
CA ARG A 250 -15.56 -15.89 -2.98
C ARG A 250 -16.70 -14.90 -3.19
N MET A 251 -16.35 -13.63 -3.33
CA MET A 251 -17.29 -12.56 -3.64
C MET A 251 -17.81 -12.71 -5.08
N ARG A 252 -16.96 -13.11 -6.02
CA ARG A 252 -17.37 -13.40 -7.41
C ARG A 252 -18.35 -14.57 -7.49
N GLU A 253 -18.17 -15.63 -6.71
CA GLU A 253 -19.13 -16.75 -6.61
C GLU A 253 -20.54 -16.27 -6.19
N ARG A 254 -20.64 -15.08 -5.58
CA ARG A 254 -21.87 -14.38 -5.19
C ARG A 254 -22.21 -13.21 -6.11
N ASN A 255 -21.63 -13.17 -7.30
CA ASN A 255 -21.80 -12.11 -8.31
C ASN A 255 -21.37 -10.70 -7.84
N VAL A 256 -20.41 -10.61 -6.94
CA VAL A 256 -19.80 -9.34 -6.52
C VAL A 256 -18.42 -9.20 -7.15
N THR A 257 -18.20 -8.10 -7.86
CA THR A 257 -16.89 -7.81 -8.49
C THR A 257 -16.00 -7.10 -7.49
N ILE A 258 -14.84 -7.69 -7.21
CA ILE A 258 -13.84 -7.11 -6.31
C ILE A 258 -12.59 -6.77 -7.11
N VAL A 259 -12.10 -5.54 -6.93
CA VAL A 259 -10.72 -5.17 -7.26
C VAL A 259 -9.86 -5.45 -6.05
N THR A 260 -8.77 -6.20 -6.20
CA THR A 260 -7.87 -6.55 -5.10
C THR A 260 -6.57 -5.78 -5.23
N THR A 261 -6.22 -4.97 -4.23
CA THR A 261 -4.88 -4.39 -4.17
C THR A 261 -3.92 -5.38 -3.54
N SER A 262 -2.71 -5.49 -4.10
CA SER A 262 -1.67 -6.35 -3.54
C SER A 262 -0.29 -5.87 -3.95
N MET A 263 0.70 -6.12 -3.09
CA MET A 263 2.11 -5.95 -3.41
C MET A 263 2.76 -7.32 -3.59
N ASN A 264 3.73 -7.45 -4.49
CA ASN A 264 4.45 -8.70 -4.74
C ASN A 264 5.57 -8.95 -3.70
N LEU A 265 5.24 -8.85 -2.41
CA LEU A 265 6.19 -9.04 -1.29
C LEU A 265 6.61 -10.52 -1.19
N ASN A 266 7.74 -10.86 -1.82
CA ASN A 266 8.31 -12.22 -1.84
C ASN A 266 7.31 -13.29 -2.35
N GLY A 267 6.48 -12.91 -3.31
CA GLY A 267 5.53 -13.79 -4.01
C GLY A 267 4.85 -13.06 -5.16
N PRO A 268 4.49 -13.75 -6.25
CA PRO A 268 3.87 -13.16 -7.44
C PRO A 268 2.35 -12.97 -7.26
N PHE A 269 1.95 -12.24 -6.22
CA PHE A 269 0.53 -12.12 -5.84
C PHE A 269 -0.33 -11.56 -6.96
N ASN A 270 0.07 -10.46 -7.59
CA ASN A 270 -0.70 -9.84 -8.67
C ASN A 270 -0.89 -10.78 -9.88
N SER A 271 0.16 -11.50 -10.28
CA SER A 271 0.07 -12.50 -11.37
C SER A 271 -0.80 -13.69 -10.99
N PHE A 272 -0.76 -14.13 -9.72
CA PHE A 272 -1.61 -15.21 -9.21
C PHE A 272 -3.09 -14.79 -9.18
N ILE A 273 -3.40 -13.61 -8.66
CA ILE A 273 -4.76 -13.02 -8.66
C ILE A 273 -5.30 -12.96 -10.10
N ALA A 274 -4.52 -12.42 -11.04
CA ALA A 274 -4.91 -12.36 -12.46
C ALA A 274 -5.14 -13.76 -13.06
N SER A 275 -4.29 -14.74 -12.74
CA SER A 275 -4.42 -16.12 -13.23
C SER A 275 -5.70 -16.82 -12.74
N ARG A 276 -6.25 -16.37 -11.61
CA ARG A 276 -7.57 -16.81 -11.09
C ARG A 276 -8.74 -16.12 -11.77
N GLY A 277 -8.49 -15.19 -12.71
CA GLY A 277 -9.50 -14.46 -13.45
C GLY A 277 -10.18 -13.33 -12.66
N VAL A 278 -9.62 -12.91 -11.52
CA VAL A 278 -10.08 -11.75 -10.73
C VAL A 278 -9.10 -10.58 -10.90
N VAL A 279 -9.49 -9.36 -10.49
CA VAL A 279 -8.79 -8.13 -10.88
C VAL A 279 -7.75 -7.71 -9.83
N PRO A 280 -6.43 -7.82 -10.11
CA PRO A 280 -5.40 -7.24 -9.27
C PRO A 280 -5.18 -5.75 -9.57
N LEU A 281 -4.73 -5.01 -8.56
CA LEU A 281 -4.23 -3.66 -8.68
C LEU A 281 -2.92 -3.54 -7.89
N TYR A 282 -1.81 -3.29 -8.58
CA TYR A 282 -0.51 -3.13 -7.93
C TYR A 282 -0.43 -1.73 -7.31
N LEU A 283 -0.68 -1.66 -6.01
CA LEU A 283 -0.90 -0.41 -5.27
C LEU A 283 -0.40 -0.56 -3.84
N SER A 284 0.46 0.35 -3.36
CA SER A 284 0.83 0.40 -1.95
C SER A 284 -0.23 1.09 -1.10
N ILE A 285 -0.15 0.94 0.23
CA ILE A 285 -1.05 1.61 1.17
C ILE A 285 -0.87 3.12 1.22
N SER A 286 0.25 3.64 0.69
CA SER A 286 0.57 5.06 0.69
C SER A 286 -0.12 5.84 -0.43
N GLN A 287 -0.62 5.16 -1.46
CA GLN A 287 -1.33 5.82 -2.55
C GLN A 287 -2.82 5.99 -2.24
N ARG A 288 -3.36 7.15 -2.60
CA ARG A 288 -4.80 7.39 -2.64
C ARG A 288 -5.50 6.36 -3.54
N LEU A 289 -6.57 5.78 -3.03
CA LEU A 289 -7.39 4.82 -3.75
C LEU A 289 -7.91 5.42 -5.07
N PRO A 290 -7.62 4.80 -6.23
CA PRO A 290 -7.93 5.35 -7.55
C PRO A 290 -9.38 5.13 -7.97
N PHE A 291 -10.32 5.41 -7.06
CA PHE A 291 -11.75 5.37 -7.29
C PHE A 291 -12.34 6.77 -7.07
N PHE A 292 -13.41 7.09 -7.80
CA PHE A 292 -14.19 8.29 -7.51
C PHE A 292 -14.90 8.18 -6.16
N ASP A 293 -15.30 9.32 -5.63
CA ASP A 293 -16.04 9.41 -4.39
C ASP A 293 -17.37 8.66 -4.51
N ASN A 294 -17.77 7.97 -3.45
CA ASN A 294 -19.04 7.24 -3.34
C ASN A 294 -19.27 6.17 -4.42
N THR A 295 -18.22 5.46 -4.83
CA THR A 295 -18.30 4.47 -5.91
C THR A 295 -18.60 3.05 -5.43
N LEU A 296 -18.02 2.59 -4.33
CA LEU A 296 -18.00 1.17 -3.94
C LEU A 296 -19.11 0.80 -2.95
N ASP A 297 -19.58 -0.45 -3.03
CA ASP A 297 -20.56 -1.01 -2.07
C ASP A 297 -19.89 -1.60 -0.83
N ILE A 298 -18.68 -2.13 -0.99
CA ILE A 298 -17.93 -2.75 0.09
C ILE A 298 -16.43 -2.49 -0.08
N VAL A 299 -15.75 -2.21 1.02
CA VAL A 299 -14.29 -2.25 1.12
C VAL A 299 -13.96 -3.27 2.19
N HIS A 300 -13.10 -4.22 1.87
CA HIS A 300 -12.57 -5.22 2.78
C HIS A 300 -11.07 -4.97 2.97
N SER A 301 -10.56 -5.23 4.17
CA SER A 301 -9.13 -5.23 4.46
C SER A 301 -8.86 -6.27 5.54
N MET A 302 -7.90 -7.17 5.30
CA MET A 302 -7.45 -8.13 6.30
C MET A 302 -5.95 -8.02 6.55
N HIS A 303 -5.56 -7.91 7.82
CA HIS A 303 -4.16 -7.84 8.31
C HIS A 303 -3.30 -6.64 7.84
N VAL A 304 -3.61 -5.99 6.71
CA VAL A 304 -2.83 -4.88 6.17
C VAL A 304 -3.00 -3.60 6.97
N LEU A 305 -4.23 -3.18 7.27
CA LEU A 305 -4.49 -2.04 8.13
C LEU A 305 -4.28 -2.46 9.60
N SER A 306 -3.17 -2.05 10.20
CA SER A 306 -2.77 -2.42 11.57
C SER A 306 -1.79 -1.40 12.18
N ASN A 307 -1.35 -1.64 13.40
CA ASN A 307 -0.51 -0.72 14.19
C ASN A 307 0.90 -0.43 13.64
N TRP A 308 1.32 -1.05 12.54
CA TRP A 308 2.57 -0.71 11.86
C TRP A 308 2.47 0.57 11.02
N ILE A 309 1.24 0.99 10.68
CA ILE A 309 0.98 2.23 9.94
C ILE A 309 0.97 3.40 10.93
N PRO A 310 1.72 4.50 10.69
CA PRO A 310 1.64 5.70 11.51
C PRO A 310 0.20 6.21 11.62
N THR A 311 -0.25 6.56 12.82
CA THR A 311 -1.65 6.88 13.13
C THR A 311 -2.23 7.97 12.22
N THR A 312 -1.49 9.04 11.95
CA THR A 312 -1.92 10.10 11.03
C THR A 312 -2.16 9.57 9.61
N LEU A 313 -1.28 8.70 9.12
CA LEU A 313 -1.44 8.10 7.79
C LEU A 313 -2.62 7.12 7.77
N LEU A 314 -2.77 6.28 8.80
CA LEU A 314 -3.92 5.40 8.94
C LEU A 314 -5.23 6.19 8.94
N HIS A 315 -5.29 7.33 9.62
CA HIS A 315 -6.46 8.21 9.63
C HIS A 315 -6.79 8.73 8.23
N PHE A 316 -5.80 9.17 7.44
CA PHE A 316 -5.99 9.51 6.03
C PHE A 316 -6.49 8.33 5.20
N SER A 317 -5.92 7.13 5.39
CA SER A 317 -6.36 5.91 4.69
C SER A 317 -7.82 5.56 5.01
N LEU A 318 -8.25 5.67 6.27
CA LEU A 318 -9.63 5.42 6.66
C LEU A 318 -10.61 6.45 6.09
N PHE A 319 -10.23 7.73 6.03
CA PHE A 319 -11.02 8.75 5.32
C PHE A 319 -11.09 8.47 3.82
N ASP A 320 -10.03 7.93 3.22
CA ASP A 320 -10.03 7.56 1.82
C ASP A 320 -10.95 6.36 1.54
N ILE A 321 -11.00 5.39 2.46
CA ILE A 321 -11.98 4.31 2.46
C ILE A 321 -13.41 4.85 2.59
N TYR A 322 -13.64 5.74 3.56
CA TYR A 322 -14.93 6.41 3.74
C TYR A 322 -15.36 7.18 2.48
N ARG A 323 -14.41 7.84 1.82
CA ARG A 323 -14.64 8.59 0.57
C ARG A 323 -15.09 7.68 -0.57
N VAL A 324 -14.41 6.55 -0.80
CA VAL A 324 -14.74 5.67 -1.93
C VAL A 324 -16.02 4.84 -1.69
N LEU A 325 -16.42 4.63 -0.44
CA LEU A 325 -17.69 3.98 -0.12
C LEU A 325 -18.88 4.91 -0.41
N ARG A 326 -19.91 4.37 -1.04
CA ARG A 326 -21.19 5.08 -1.21
C ARG A 326 -21.97 5.15 0.12
N PRO A 327 -22.94 6.06 0.28
CA PRO A 327 -23.84 6.04 1.43
C PRO A 327 -24.49 4.66 1.60
N GLY A 328 -24.42 4.10 2.81
CA GLY A 328 -24.84 2.72 3.11
C GLY A 328 -23.89 1.62 2.67
N GLY A 329 -22.71 1.97 2.13
CA GLY A 329 -21.64 1.03 1.81
C GLY A 329 -20.96 0.50 3.07
N LEU A 330 -20.41 -0.71 2.98
CA LEU A 330 -19.82 -1.43 4.10
C LEU A 330 -18.30 -1.32 4.08
N PHE A 331 -17.71 -0.97 5.21
CA PHE A 331 -16.29 -1.21 5.47
C PHE A 331 -16.16 -2.43 6.40
N TRP A 332 -15.56 -3.51 5.87
CA TRP A 332 -15.23 -4.70 6.63
C TRP A 332 -13.73 -4.65 6.97
N LEU A 333 -13.46 -4.30 8.22
CA LEU A 333 -12.13 -4.34 8.81
C LEU A 333 -11.94 -5.70 9.48
N ASP A 334 -11.19 -6.59 8.84
CA ASP A 334 -11.03 -7.99 9.25
C ASP A 334 -9.68 -8.18 9.97
N HIS A 335 -9.72 -8.60 11.24
CA HIS A 335 -8.51 -8.87 12.03
C HIS A 335 -7.47 -7.74 12.01
N PHE A 336 -7.91 -6.49 12.19
CA PHE A 336 -7.01 -5.37 12.54
C PHE A 336 -6.28 -5.74 13.83
N PHE A 337 -4.96 -5.52 13.90
CA PHE A 337 -4.22 -5.82 15.13
C PHE A 337 -3.42 -4.64 15.68
N CYS A 338 -3.36 -4.60 17.00
CA CYS A 338 -2.55 -3.67 17.75
C CYS A 338 -2.16 -4.26 19.12
N VAL A 339 -1.28 -3.57 19.84
CA VAL A 339 -1.04 -3.87 21.26
C VAL A 339 -2.29 -3.48 22.05
N GLY A 340 -2.70 -4.30 23.03
CA GLY A 340 -3.98 -4.14 23.72
C GLY A 340 -4.19 -2.78 24.38
N GLU A 341 -3.15 -2.20 25.00
CA GLU A 341 -3.19 -0.85 25.60
C GLU A 341 -3.55 0.24 24.57
N GLN A 342 -3.15 0.06 23.31
CA GLN A 342 -3.41 1.03 22.25
C GLN A 342 -4.82 0.93 21.67
N LEU A 343 -5.52 -0.19 21.87
CA LEU A 343 -6.80 -0.42 21.21
C LEU A 343 -7.80 0.67 21.62
N GLU A 344 -8.06 0.80 22.91
CA GLU A 344 -9.05 1.75 23.45
C GLU A 344 -8.55 3.20 23.46
N GLU A 345 -7.25 3.42 23.66
CA GLU A 345 -6.69 4.78 23.78
C GLU A 345 -6.41 5.45 22.43
N VAL A 346 -6.14 4.66 21.39
CA VAL A 346 -5.67 5.17 20.09
C VAL A 346 -6.59 4.75 18.96
N TYR A 347 -6.81 3.44 18.79
CA TYR A 347 -7.42 2.95 17.55
C TYR A 347 -8.96 3.00 17.55
N VAL A 348 -9.63 2.74 18.67
CA VAL A 348 -11.09 2.92 18.77
C VAL A 348 -11.48 4.39 18.54
N PRO A 349 -10.88 5.39 19.22
CA PRO A 349 -11.18 6.79 18.96
C PRO A 349 -10.89 7.22 17.51
N LEU A 350 -9.79 6.72 16.93
CA LEU A 350 -9.40 7.02 15.55
C LEU A 350 -10.37 6.43 14.52
N ILE A 351 -10.91 5.22 14.76
CA ILE A 351 -11.92 4.62 13.88
C ILE A 351 -13.26 5.34 14.04
N ASP A 352 -13.62 5.69 15.29
CA ASP A 352 -14.86 6.39 15.59
C ASP A 352 -14.90 7.80 15.00
N SER A 353 -13.77 8.50 14.96
CA SER A 353 -13.67 9.86 14.40
C SER A 353 -13.97 9.95 12.91
N ILE A 354 -13.98 8.82 12.18
CA ILE A 354 -14.30 8.79 10.74
C ILE A 354 -15.80 8.97 10.47
N GLY A 355 -16.66 8.58 11.43
CA GLY A 355 -18.11 8.74 11.31
C GLY A 355 -18.85 7.56 10.67
N PHE A 356 -18.30 6.35 10.73
CA PHE A 356 -19.05 5.13 10.39
C PHE A 356 -20.04 4.73 11.49
N ASN A 357 -21.14 4.09 11.10
CA ASN A 357 -22.02 3.37 12.03
C ASN A 357 -21.43 1.97 12.29
N LYS A 358 -21.35 1.56 13.56
CA LYS A 358 -20.95 0.20 13.94
C LYS A 358 -22.09 -0.79 13.69
N VAL A 359 -21.92 -1.73 12.76
CA VAL A 359 -22.88 -2.82 12.51
C VAL A 359 -22.52 -4.07 13.32
N LYS A 360 -21.23 -4.39 13.38
CA LYS A 360 -20.69 -5.47 14.21
C LYS A 360 -19.28 -5.10 14.66
N TRP A 361 -18.94 -5.40 15.91
CA TRP A 361 -17.65 -5.05 16.51
C TRP A 361 -17.25 -6.16 17.48
N VAL A 362 -16.16 -6.85 17.18
CA VAL A 362 -15.67 -7.98 17.99
C VAL A 362 -14.18 -7.80 18.23
N VAL A 363 -13.78 -7.91 19.50
CA VAL A 363 -12.39 -7.83 19.94
C VAL A 363 -12.02 -9.16 20.57
N GLY A 364 -10.84 -9.67 20.22
CA GLY A 364 -10.31 -10.93 20.77
C GLY A 364 -8.80 -10.88 20.90
N ARG A 365 -8.23 -11.81 21.68
CA ARG A 365 -6.78 -11.89 21.86
C ARG A 365 -6.12 -12.46 20.60
N LYS A 366 -5.02 -11.85 20.17
CA LYS A 366 -4.17 -12.37 19.09
C LYS A 366 -3.11 -13.29 19.69
N LEU A 367 -3.22 -14.60 19.44
CA LEU A 367 -2.41 -15.64 20.08
C LEU A 367 -1.42 -16.34 19.15
N ASP A 368 -1.50 -16.09 17.84
CA ASP A 368 -0.69 -16.68 16.77
C ASP A 368 0.83 -16.39 16.90
N ARG A 369 1.19 -15.28 17.56
CA ARG A 369 2.59 -14.90 17.83
C ARG A 369 3.01 -15.04 19.28
N GLY A 370 2.15 -15.61 20.12
CA GLY A 370 2.38 -15.78 21.56
C GLY A 370 1.64 -14.75 22.42
N PRO A 371 1.07 -15.17 23.57
CA PRO A 371 0.28 -14.30 24.46
C PRO A 371 1.10 -13.18 25.10
N GLU A 372 2.43 -13.31 25.17
CA GLU A 372 3.35 -12.34 25.77
C GLU A 372 3.39 -10.99 25.05
N LEU A 373 3.04 -10.96 23.75
CA LEU A 373 2.98 -9.72 22.98
C LEU A 373 1.76 -8.87 23.34
N ARG A 374 0.78 -9.44 24.05
CA ARG A 374 -0.46 -8.77 24.46
C ARG A 374 -1.16 -8.07 23.29
N GLU A 375 -1.09 -8.69 22.11
CA GLU A 375 -1.75 -8.20 20.90
C GLU A 375 -3.24 -8.56 20.93
N MET A 376 -4.05 -7.69 20.33
CA MET A 376 -5.49 -7.86 20.18
C MET A 376 -5.85 -7.83 18.70
N TYR A 377 -6.84 -8.62 18.33
CA TYR A 377 -7.55 -8.49 17.06
C TYR A 377 -8.84 -7.70 17.27
N LEU A 378 -9.16 -6.86 16.29
CA LEU A 378 -10.45 -6.22 16.10
C LEU A 378 -10.99 -6.63 14.72
N SER A 379 -12.15 -7.26 14.71
CA SER A 379 -12.96 -7.46 13.51
C SER A 379 -14.21 -6.59 13.60
N ALA A 380 -14.40 -5.70 12.64
CA ALA A 380 -15.50 -4.75 12.60
C ALA A 380 -16.16 -4.71 11.24
N LEU A 381 -17.50 -4.69 11.26
CA LEU A 381 -18.32 -4.34 10.12
C LEU A 381 -18.92 -2.97 10.40
N LEU A 382 -18.53 -2.01 9.56
CA LEU A 382 -18.86 -0.60 9.68
C LEU A 382 -19.68 -0.19 8.45
N GLU A 383 -20.65 0.70 8.62
CA GLU A 383 -21.49 1.19 7.52
C GLU A 383 -21.37 2.70 7.41
N LYS A 384 -21.13 3.20 6.19
CA LYS A 384 -21.21 4.63 5.91
C LYS A 384 -22.66 5.10 6.09
N PRO A 385 -22.95 6.15 6.88
CA PRO A 385 -24.32 6.61 7.08
C PRO A 385 -25.08 6.83 5.76
N LEU A 386 -26.34 6.42 5.69
CA LEU A 386 -27.20 6.64 4.51
C LEU A 386 -27.57 8.12 4.31
N LYS A 387 -27.64 8.86 5.42
CA LYS A 387 -27.97 10.28 5.46
C LYS A 387 -26.92 10.98 6.30
N ARG A 388 -26.62 12.25 5.99
CA ARG A 388 -25.62 13.04 6.72
C ARG A 388 -24.22 12.43 6.69
N SER A 389 -23.83 11.90 5.53
CA SER A 389 -22.53 11.27 5.31
C SER A 389 -21.45 12.25 4.84
N TRP A 390 -21.59 13.53 5.17
CA TRP A 390 -20.73 14.63 4.73
C TRP A 390 -19.77 15.08 5.83
#